data_AF-A0A7S1HLL0-F1
#
_entry.id   AF-A0A7S1HLL0-F1
#
_cell.length_a   1.000
_cell.length_b   1.000
_cell.length_c   1.000
_cell.angle_alpha   90.00
_cell.angle_beta   90.00
_cell.angle_gamma   90.00
#
_symmetry.space_group_name_H-M   'P 1'
#
loop_
_entity.id
_entity.type
_entity.pdbx_description
1 polymer ?
#
loop_
_entity_poly.entity_id
_entity_poly.type
_entity_poly.pdbx_seq_one_letter_code
_entity_poly.pdbx_strand_id
1 'polypeptide(L)'
;SALPWPDQARAMFSASEARGYADRVGQAFWRGSDNGKFVREDGSVSGKRKPLVALADADPTIYNARFTRSTSPLSHVLLQDHCQYKLLPNLAGETYSARTKYLLACGSVVLQAEDPHFEFFQPLLQAGKHFVPVAADASDLPARVGALLGDPE
;
A
#
# COMPACT_ATOMS: atom_id res chain seq x y z
N SER A 1 -15.96 -4.18 4.39
CA SER A 1 -15.90 -2.96 5.25
C SER A 1 -14.98 -3.24 6.43
N ALA A 2 -14.32 -2.22 6.99
CA ALA A 2 -13.46 -2.40 8.17
C ALA A 2 -14.30 -2.57 9.44
N LEU A 3 -13.86 -3.45 10.34
CA LEU A 3 -14.43 -3.61 11.68
C LEU A 3 -14.00 -2.46 12.61
N PRO A 4 -14.64 -2.28 13.79
CA PRO A 4 -14.09 -1.44 14.84
C PRO A 4 -12.62 -1.76 15.12
N TRP A 5 -11.81 -0.74 15.42
CA TRP A 5 -10.35 -0.91 15.51
C TRP A 5 -9.90 -2.06 16.42
N PRO A 6 -10.44 -2.29 17.62
CA PRO A 6 -10.01 -3.42 18.45
C PRO A 6 -10.22 -4.79 17.79
N ASP A 7 -11.33 -4.97 17.08
CA ASP A 7 -11.64 -6.21 16.36
C ASP A 7 -10.78 -6.34 15.10
N GLN A 8 -10.65 -5.26 14.35
CA GLN A 8 -9.84 -5.25 13.13
C GLN A 8 -8.37 -5.49 13.46
N ALA A 9 -7.83 -4.87 14.51
CA ALA A 9 -6.45 -5.05 14.95
C ALA A 9 -6.16 -6.50 15.34
N ARG A 10 -7.07 -7.17 16.06
CA ARG A 10 -6.96 -8.60 16.34
C ARG A 10 -6.89 -9.43 15.05
N ALA A 11 -7.74 -9.13 14.07
CA ALA A 11 -7.70 -9.83 12.78
C ALA A 11 -6.40 -9.56 12.01
N MET A 12 -5.89 -8.32 12.03
CA MET A 12 -4.62 -7.96 11.38
C MET A 12 -3.44 -8.69 12.02
N PHE A 13 -3.32 -8.66 13.35
CA PHE A 13 -2.22 -9.30 14.06
C PHE A 13 -2.26 -10.82 13.91
N SER A 14 -3.45 -11.43 14.02
CA SER A 14 -3.64 -12.86 13.76
C SER A 14 -3.17 -13.25 12.36
N ALA A 15 -3.51 -12.47 11.33
CA ALA A 15 -3.04 -12.74 9.96
C ALA A 15 -1.54 -12.48 9.76
N SER A 16 -0.97 -11.48 10.45
CA SER A 16 0.47 -11.22 10.43
C SER A 16 1.26 -12.38 11.03
N GLU A 17 0.80 -12.92 12.17
CA GLU A 17 1.45 -14.02 12.89
C GLU A 17 1.27 -15.38 12.20
N ALA A 18 0.18 -15.56 11.46
CA ALA A 18 -0.10 -16.80 10.74
C ALA A 18 0.91 -17.12 9.62
N ARG A 19 1.72 -16.14 9.18
CA ARG A 19 2.71 -16.32 8.11
C ARG A 19 3.96 -15.48 8.35
N GLY A 20 5.09 -16.16 8.57
CA GLY A 20 6.41 -15.55 8.67
C GLY A 20 6.77 -14.76 7.40
N TYR A 21 7.60 -13.74 7.53
CA TYR A 21 7.93 -12.82 6.43
C TYR A 21 8.51 -13.54 5.20
N ALA A 22 9.38 -14.54 5.42
CA ALA A 22 9.98 -15.35 4.36
C ALA A 22 8.95 -16.08 3.49
N ASP A 23 7.82 -16.50 4.07
CA ASP A 23 6.77 -17.27 3.40
C ASP A 23 5.72 -16.38 2.69
N ARG A 24 5.87 -15.06 2.76
CA ARG A 24 4.96 -14.11 2.12
C ARG A 24 5.23 -14.01 0.62
N VAL A 25 4.17 -13.75 -0.13
CA VAL A 25 4.22 -13.56 -1.58
C VAL A 25 5.13 -12.37 -1.89
N GLY A 26 6.17 -12.59 -2.68
CA GLY A 26 7.16 -11.59 -3.10
C GLY A 26 6.60 -10.60 -4.13
N GLN A 27 5.54 -9.89 -3.76
CA GLN A 27 4.88 -8.91 -4.62
C GLN A 27 4.57 -7.62 -3.84
N ALA A 28 4.44 -6.53 -4.60
CA ALA A 28 3.83 -5.28 -4.18
C ALA A 28 2.31 -5.35 -4.39
N PHE A 29 1.55 -5.42 -3.31
CA PHE A 29 0.09 -5.63 -3.35
C PHE A 29 -0.71 -4.38 -2.98
N TRP A 30 -1.74 -4.09 -3.77
CA TRP A 30 -2.63 -2.96 -3.53
C TRP A 30 -4.07 -3.17 -4.02
N ARG A 31 -5.05 -2.76 -3.20
CA ARG A 31 -6.46 -2.60 -3.59
C ARG A 31 -7.00 -1.27 -3.07
N GLY A 32 -7.77 -0.54 -3.87
CA GLY A 32 -8.42 0.70 -3.45
C GLY A 32 -9.18 1.40 -4.57
N SER A 33 -9.87 2.50 -4.25
CA SER A 33 -10.55 3.32 -5.25
C SER A 33 -9.57 4.17 -6.06
N ASP A 34 -10.01 4.68 -7.20
CA ASP A 34 -9.27 5.59 -8.09
C ASP A 34 -9.30 7.07 -7.65
N ASN A 35 -9.84 7.34 -6.45
CA ASN A 35 -9.87 8.67 -5.85
C ASN A 35 -8.46 9.26 -5.65
N GLY A 36 -8.35 10.58 -5.72
CA GLY A 36 -7.11 11.32 -5.50
C GLY A 36 -6.43 11.73 -6.81
N LYS A 37 -6.23 13.03 -6.98
CA LYS A 37 -5.50 13.61 -8.11
C LYS A 37 -4.28 14.39 -7.61
N PHE A 38 -3.26 14.49 -8.45
CA PHE A 38 -2.12 15.37 -8.24
C PHE A 38 -1.78 16.11 -9.53
N VAL A 39 -1.12 17.26 -9.38
CA VAL A 39 -0.58 18.04 -10.49
C VAL A 39 0.89 17.66 -10.64
N ARG A 40 1.28 17.24 -11.84
CA ARG A 40 2.67 16.97 -12.21
C ARG A 40 3.44 18.27 -12.42
N GLU A 41 4.77 18.18 -12.46
CA GLU A 41 5.63 19.34 -12.74
C GLU A 41 5.31 20.02 -14.08
N ASP A 42 4.87 19.25 -15.08
CA ASP A 42 4.46 19.74 -16.40
C ASP A 42 3.04 20.37 -16.41
N GLY A 43 2.39 20.48 -15.25
CA GLY A 43 1.04 21.03 -15.09
C GLY A 43 -0.09 20.04 -15.41
N SER A 44 0.21 18.82 -15.86
CA SER A 44 -0.82 17.81 -16.13
C SER A 44 -1.38 17.21 -14.84
N VAL A 45 -2.68 16.91 -14.84
CA VAL A 45 -3.36 16.28 -13.69
C VAL A 45 -3.39 14.77 -13.89
N SER A 46 -2.84 14.03 -12.93
CA SER A 46 -2.86 12.57 -12.93
C SER A 46 -3.52 12.02 -11.67
N GLY A 47 -4.04 10.80 -11.76
CA GLY A 47 -4.59 10.10 -10.59
C GLY A 47 -3.43 9.55 -9.76
N LYS A 48 -3.39 9.87 -8.46
CA LYS A 48 -2.29 9.46 -7.56
C LYS A 48 -2.03 7.96 -7.60
N ARG A 49 -3.10 7.15 -7.74
CA ARG A 49 -3.05 5.69 -7.68
C ARG A 49 -2.96 4.98 -9.03
N LYS A 50 -3.05 5.72 -10.14
CA LYS A 50 -2.91 5.15 -11.49
C LYS A 50 -1.54 4.48 -11.73
N PRO A 51 -0.41 5.03 -11.24
CA PRO A 51 0.90 4.38 -11.40
C PRO A 51 0.92 2.94 -10.87
N LEU A 52 0.28 2.64 -9.75
CA LEU A 52 0.22 1.28 -9.20
C LEU A 52 -0.42 0.28 -10.15
N VAL A 53 -1.58 0.65 -10.72
CA VAL A 53 -2.31 -0.24 -11.63
C VAL A 53 -1.55 -0.38 -12.96
N ALA A 54 -0.92 0.69 -13.45
CA ALA A 54 -0.06 0.63 -14.63
C ALA A 54 1.13 -0.30 -14.43
N LEU A 55 1.77 -0.30 -13.24
CA LEU A 55 2.84 -1.22 -12.91
C LEU A 55 2.36 -2.68 -12.86
N ALA A 56 1.16 -2.93 -12.33
CA ALA A 56 0.57 -4.28 -12.33
C ALA A 56 0.13 -4.77 -13.72
N ASP A 57 -0.21 -3.87 -14.63
CA ASP A 57 -0.46 -4.22 -16.04
C ASP A 57 0.84 -4.52 -16.80
N ALA A 58 1.92 -3.80 -16.48
CA ALA A 58 3.23 -4.01 -17.09
C ALA A 58 3.94 -5.26 -16.58
N ASP A 59 3.90 -5.52 -15.27
CA ASP A 59 4.54 -6.66 -14.63
C ASP A 59 3.68 -7.24 -13.48
N PRO A 60 2.72 -8.12 -13.81
CA PRO A 60 1.86 -8.76 -12.81
C PRO A 60 2.59 -9.80 -11.93
N THR A 61 3.85 -10.13 -12.26
CA THR A 61 4.65 -11.06 -11.45
C THR A 61 5.23 -10.39 -10.22
N ILE A 62 5.50 -9.07 -10.30
CA ILE A 62 6.01 -8.25 -9.21
C ILE A 62 4.91 -7.40 -8.56
N TYR A 63 3.95 -6.91 -9.34
CA TYR A 63 2.91 -6.00 -8.86
C TYR A 63 1.53 -6.63 -8.95
N ASN A 64 0.76 -6.52 -7.87
CA ASN A 64 -0.60 -6.98 -7.81
C ASN A 64 -1.49 -5.84 -7.30
N ALA A 65 -1.83 -4.93 -8.22
CA ALA A 65 -2.59 -3.72 -7.93
C ALA A 65 -3.83 -3.60 -8.82
N ARG A 66 -5.01 -3.38 -8.22
CA ARG A 66 -6.26 -3.18 -8.96
C ARG A 66 -7.16 -2.16 -8.27
N PHE A 67 -7.88 -1.37 -9.08
CA PHE A 67 -8.95 -0.53 -8.56
C PHE A 67 -10.14 -1.39 -8.11
N THR A 68 -10.63 -1.13 -6.90
CA THR A 68 -11.88 -1.72 -6.41
C THR A 68 -13.04 -0.91 -6.97
N ARG A 69 -13.90 -1.54 -7.78
CA ARG A 69 -15.12 -0.91 -8.28
C ARG A 69 -16.27 -1.28 -7.36
N SER A 70 -17.07 -0.29 -6.94
CA SER A 70 -18.24 -0.51 -6.08
C SER A 70 -19.24 -1.52 -6.66
N THR A 71 -19.26 -1.70 -7.98
CA THR A 71 -20.16 -2.60 -8.70
C THR A 71 -19.64 -4.04 -8.83
N SER A 72 -18.42 -4.34 -8.39
CA SER A 72 -17.86 -5.70 -8.45
C SER A 72 -17.37 -6.14 -7.07
N PRO A 73 -18.21 -6.85 -6.29
CA PRO A 73 -17.87 -7.38 -4.97
C PRO A 73 -16.59 -8.24 -4.97
N LEU A 74 -16.33 -8.92 -6.10
CA LEU A 74 -15.15 -9.77 -6.31
C LEU A 74 -13.83 -8.98 -6.34
N SER A 75 -13.87 -7.65 -6.45
CA SER A 75 -12.67 -6.81 -6.42
C SER A 75 -12.22 -6.44 -4.99
N HIS A 76 -13.09 -6.62 -3.99
CA HIS A 76 -12.78 -6.29 -2.60
C HIS A 76 -11.99 -7.40 -1.93
N VAL A 77 -10.83 -7.04 -1.38
CA VAL A 77 -9.96 -7.92 -0.59
C VAL A 77 -10.01 -7.45 0.86
N LEU A 78 -10.10 -8.39 1.81
CA LEU A 78 -10.14 -8.04 3.23
C LEU A 78 -8.80 -7.43 3.65
N LEU A 79 -8.82 -6.54 4.65
CA LEU A 79 -7.61 -5.85 5.10
C LEU A 79 -6.54 -6.85 5.56
N GLN A 80 -6.93 -7.86 6.33
CA GLN A 80 -6.02 -8.88 6.83
C GLN A 80 -5.43 -9.78 5.73
N ASP A 81 -6.13 -9.94 4.60
CA ASP A 81 -5.62 -10.70 3.45
C ASP A 81 -4.47 -9.98 2.74
N HIS A 82 -4.23 -8.70 3.03
CA HIS A 82 -3.06 -7.99 2.52
C HIS A 82 -1.77 -8.50 3.19
N CYS A 83 -1.86 -9.06 4.40
CA CYS A 83 -0.67 -9.46 5.18
C CYS A 83 0.08 -10.66 4.58
N GLN A 84 -0.52 -11.35 3.59
CA GLN A 84 0.16 -12.44 2.87
C GLN A 84 1.24 -11.95 1.88
N TYR A 85 1.31 -10.64 1.59
CA TYR A 85 2.25 -10.05 0.64
C TYR A 85 3.40 -9.35 1.35
N LYS A 86 4.61 -9.42 0.78
CA LYS A 86 5.81 -8.80 1.38
C LYS A 86 5.74 -7.27 1.38
N LEU A 87 5.24 -6.68 0.30
CA LEU A 87 5.30 -5.23 0.08
C LEU A 87 3.89 -4.65 -0.05
N LEU A 88 3.61 -3.57 0.70
CA LEU A 88 2.32 -2.90 0.74
C LEU A 88 2.47 -1.41 0.42
N PRO A 89 2.41 -1.02 -0.87
CA PRO A 89 2.37 0.39 -1.25
C PRO A 89 1.14 1.09 -0.67
N ASN A 90 1.30 2.32 -0.20
CA ASN A 90 0.25 3.15 0.35
C ASN A 90 0.30 4.55 -0.26
N LEU A 91 -0.77 4.90 -0.96
CA LEU A 91 -0.94 6.18 -1.64
C LEU A 91 -2.25 6.80 -1.17
N ALA A 92 -2.19 8.07 -0.78
CA ALA A 92 -3.36 8.82 -0.35
C ALA A 92 -4.38 8.97 -1.50
N GLY A 93 -5.62 9.31 -1.12
CA GLY A 93 -6.70 9.56 -2.07
C GLY A 93 -6.81 11.06 -2.32
N GLU A 94 -8.05 11.56 -2.27
CA GLU A 94 -8.29 13.01 -2.18
C GLU A 94 -7.65 13.59 -0.92
N THR A 95 -7.76 12.86 0.20
CA THR A 95 -7.14 13.20 1.49
C THR A 95 -6.25 12.06 1.98
N TYR A 96 -6.08 11.92 3.30
CA TYR A 96 -5.25 10.89 3.91
C TYR A 96 -5.75 9.47 3.59
N SER A 97 -4.83 8.51 3.68
CA SER A 97 -5.16 7.10 3.54
C SER A 97 -5.46 6.49 4.91
N ALA A 98 -6.73 6.21 5.21
CA ALA A 98 -7.12 5.51 6.44
C ALA A 98 -6.51 4.09 6.59
N ARG A 99 -5.84 3.62 5.52
CA ARG A 99 -5.22 2.31 5.36
C ARG A 99 -3.96 2.15 6.19
N THR A 100 -3.23 3.24 6.44
CA THR A 100 -1.85 3.23 6.94
C THR A 100 -1.70 2.35 8.19
N LYS A 101 -2.56 2.54 9.20
CA LYS A 101 -2.53 1.76 10.45
C LYS A 101 -2.75 0.25 10.26
N TYR A 102 -3.56 -0.14 9.26
CA TYR A 102 -3.79 -1.56 8.98
C TYR A 102 -2.57 -2.18 8.30
N LEU A 103 -1.95 -1.49 7.34
CA LEU A 103 -0.77 -1.99 6.64
C LEU A 103 0.42 -2.16 7.60
N LEU A 104 0.60 -1.21 8.53
CA LEU A 104 1.62 -1.31 9.58
C LEU A 104 1.40 -2.52 10.51
N ALA A 105 0.14 -2.94 10.72
CA ALA A 105 -0.19 -4.11 11.54
C ALA A 105 0.06 -5.46 10.84
N CYS A 106 0.36 -5.47 9.54
CA CYS A 106 0.59 -6.72 8.81
C CYS A 106 1.97 -7.33 9.03
N GLY A 107 2.96 -6.61 9.58
CA GLY A 107 4.36 -7.06 9.58
C GLY A 107 4.99 -7.13 8.18
N SER A 108 4.35 -6.53 7.18
CA SER A 108 4.85 -6.39 5.81
C SER A 108 5.61 -5.06 5.69
N VAL A 109 6.42 -4.91 4.65
CA VAL A 109 7.09 -3.63 4.38
C VAL A 109 6.07 -2.67 3.77
N VAL A 110 5.81 -1.56 4.46
CA VAL A 110 4.93 -0.49 3.97
C VAL A 110 5.75 0.49 3.14
N LEU A 111 5.36 0.71 1.89
CA LEU A 111 5.93 1.76 1.05
C LEU A 111 4.97 2.96 1.05
N GLN A 112 5.32 4.04 1.72
CA GLN A 112 4.45 5.19 1.92
C GLN A 112 4.82 6.31 0.96
N ALA A 113 3.92 6.62 0.02
CA ALA A 113 4.07 7.82 -0.80
C ALA A 113 3.93 9.08 0.06
N GLU A 114 4.77 10.06 -0.22
CA GLU A 114 4.69 11.40 0.36
C GLU A 114 3.33 12.04 0.01
N ASP A 115 2.66 12.57 1.02
CA ASP A 115 1.39 13.29 0.86
C ASP A 115 1.23 14.33 1.96
N PRO A 116 0.70 15.53 1.67
CA PRO A 116 0.42 16.53 2.70
C PRO A 116 -0.70 16.12 3.65
N HIS A 117 -1.55 15.16 3.29
CA HIS A 117 -2.63 14.68 4.14
C HIS A 117 -2.18 13.49 4.98
N PHE A 118 -2.27 13.65 6.29
CA PHE A 118 -1.88 12.62 7.25
C PHE A 118 -2.88 12.48 8.41
N GLU A 119 -2.91 11.30 9.02
CA GLU A 119 -3.58 11.06 10.29
C GLU A 119 -2.69 11.53 11.47
N PHE A 120 -3.30 11.85 12.61
CA PHE A 120 -2.63 12.42 13.79
C PHE A 120 -1.41 11.62 14.30
N PHE A 121 -1.36 10.30 14.06
CA PHE A 121 -0.26 9.44 14.49
C PHE A 121 0.90 9.37 13.48
N GLN A 122 0.66 9.72 12.21
CA GLN A 122 1.67 9.56 11.16
C GLN A 122 2.92 10.44 11.37
N PRO A 123 2.85 11.67 11.92
CA PRO A 123 4.04 12.44 12.26
C PRO A 123 4.98 11.77 13.28
N LEU A 124 4.48 10.77 14.04
CA LEU A 124 5.30 9.99 14.98
C LEU A 124 6.04 8.82 14.29
N LEU A 125 5.70 8.52 13.04
CA LEU A 125 6.38 7.50 12.23
C LEU A 125 7.67 8.07 11.65
N GLN A 126 8.64 7.19 11.46
CA GLN A 126 10.00 7.53 11.01
C GLN A 126 10.29 6.74 9.74
N ALA A 127 10.64 7.45 8.66
CA ALA A 127 11.07 6.85 7.41
C ALA A 127 12.33 5.98 7.63
N GLY A 128 12.43 4.86 6.93
CA GLY A 128 13.51 3.88 7.09
C GLY A 128 13.41 3.00 8.35
N LYS A 129 12.62 3.40 9.35
CA LYS A 129 12.38 2.60 10.56
C LYS A 129 11.01 1.94 10.58
N HIS A 130 9.97 2.68 10.21
CA HIS A 130 8.58 2.19 10.27
C HIS A 130 7.97 1.96 8.87
N PHE A 131 8.50 2.63 7.84
CA PHE A 131 8.07 2.52 6.46
C PHE A 131 9.19 2.93 5.50
N VAL A 132 9.08 2.54 4.23
CA VAL A 132 9.96 2.98 3.14
C VAL A 132 9.31 4.19 2.44
N PRO A 133 9.95 5.37 2.39
CA PRO A 133 9.40 6.53 1.71
C PRO A 133 9.40 6.32 0.20
N VAL A 134 8.38 6.86 -0.46
CA VAL A 134 8.20 6.86 -1.93
C VAL A 134 7.83 8.29 -2.34
N ALA A 135 8.31 8.72 -3.50
CA ALA A 135 7.99 10.02 -4.08
C ALA A 135 6.47 10.22 -4.18
N ALA A 136 6.01 11.46 -4.06
CA ALA A 136 4.57 11.78 -4.07
C ALA A 136 3.84 11.30 -5.34
N ASP A 137 4.54 11.24 -6.47
CA ASP A 137 4.03 10.77 -7.77
C ASP A 137 4.27 9.27 -8.03
N ALA A 138 4.86 8.57 -7.04
CA ALA A 138 5.27 7.17 -7.09
C ALA A 138 6.30 6.83 -8.19
N SER A 139 7.05 7.82 -8.69
CA SER A 139 8.07 7.63 -9.72
C SER A 139 9.22 6.70 -9.31
N ASP A 140 9.62 6.74 -8.03
CA ASP A 140 10.70 5.90 -7.49
C ASP A 140 10.22 4.54 -6.96
N LEU A 141 8.91 4.29 -6.97
CA LEU A 141 8.32 3.04 -6.45
C LEU A 141 8.94 1.79 -7.08
N PRO A 142 9.20 1.71 -8.41
CA PRO A 142 9.80 0.52 -8.99
C PRO A 142 11.21 0.22 -8.50
N ALA A 143 12.01 1.27 -8.29
CA ALA A 143 13.35 1.13 -7.75
C ALA A 143 13.30 0.61 -6.30
N ARG A 144 12.38 1.13 -5.47
CA ARG A 144 12.18 0.65 -4.08
C ARG A 144 11.75 -0.82 -4.04
N VAL A 145 10.77 -1.19 -4.87
CA VAL A 145 10.26 -2.57 -4.94
C VAL A 145 11.34 -3.53 -5.42
N GLY A 146 12.09 -3.17 -6.47
CA GLY A 146 13.18 -3.98 -6.98
C GLY A 146 14.28 -4.22 -5.94
N ALA A 147 14.68 -3.19 -5.20
CA ALA A 147 15.66 -3.32 -4.12
C ALA A 147 15.17 -4.27 -3.01
N LEU A 148 13.93 -4.10 -2.54
CA LEU A 148 13.38 -4.89 -1.42
C LEU A 148 13.07 -6.35 -1.77
N LEU A 149 12.80 -6.66 -3.04
CA LEU A 149 12.60 -8.05 -3.47
C LEU A 149 13.91 -8.72 -3.91
N GLY A 150 14.90 -7.92 -4.32
CA GLY A 150 16.23 -8.39 -4.70
C GLY A 150 17.18 -8.61 -3.51
N ASP A 151 16.91 -7.97 -2.37
CA ASP A 151 17.72 -8.07 -1.16
C ASP A 151 16.92 -8.71 -0.02
N PRO A 152 17.12 -10.02 0.25
CA PRO A 152 16.39 -10.74 1.30
C PRO A 152 17.01 -10.63 2.71
N GLU A 153 18.01 -9.76 2.94
CA GLU A 153 18.68 -9.61 4.25
C GLU A 153 17.86 -8.83 5.30
#